data_AF-A0A4D5S522-F1
#
_entry.id   AF-A0A4D5S522-F1
#
_cell.length_a   1.000
_cell.length_b   1.000
_cell.length_c   1.000
_cell.angle_alpha   90.00
_cell.angle_beta   90.00
_cell.angle_gamma   90.00
#
_symmetry.space_group_name_H-M   'P 1'
#
loop_
_entity.id
_entity.type
_entity.pdbx_description
1 polymer ?
#
loop_
_entity_poly.entity_id
_entity_poly.type
_entity_poly.pdbx_seq_one_letter_code
_entity_poly.pdbx_strand_id
1 'polypeptide(L)'
;MSVRLSAYANTLDGPAKTAYIDKVRRCNGADPLALTSKELNFELAGVPRVERVDINDYLVHGTKFITRAQLKAYKELEAYNFLVSEWVEVPKLRVLPDGMVVVVGKVNQPEGPNPQPLKPWLLLQADGAVELAHCTCMAGLEECCSHIAAVLFYLEAIVKERGNAGEELPNTPEPIYLKDVACCPIADMDFSSATAKKRRPGGSEVQAAGRQRRSIPKPSEEEWNLFLRRMHASGTRPAFLALTEGYSHFYAPTGHSEEIVSDTGVPP
;
A
#
# COMPACT_ATOMS: atom_id res chain seq x y z
N MET A 1 4.27 -8.38 -28.36
CA MET A 1 4.39 -9.69 -27.70
C MET A 1 2.99 -10.21 -27.40
N SER A 2 2.70 -11.47 -27.72
CA SER A 2 1.43 -12.10 -27.33
C SER A 2 1.38 -12.25 -25.80
N VAL A 3 0.22 -11.99 -25.19
CA VAL A 3 0.04 -12.05 -23.73
C VAL A 3 -0.92 -13.18 -23.39
N ARG A 4 -0.51 -14.09 -22.50
CA ARG A 4 -1.36 -15.16 -21.95
C ARG A 4 -2.10 -14.61 -20.74
N LEU A 5 -3.41 -14.43 -20.85
CA LEU A 5 -4.27 -13.87 -19.81
C LEU A 5 -4.99 -14.96 -18.99
N SER A 6 -5.20 -14.71 -17.70
CA SER A 6 -6.01 -15.57 -16.82
C SER A 6 -7.51 -15.29 -16.96
N ALA A 7 -8.33 -16.19 -16.40
CA ALA A 7 -9.77 -15.96 -16.27
C ALA A 7 -10.08 -14.66 -15.49
N TYR A 8 -9.29 -14.36 -14.45
CA TYR A 8 -9.42 -13.13 -13.67
C TYR A 8 -9.12 -11.88 -14.51
N ALA A 9 -8.06 -11.90 -15.32
CA ALA A 9 -7.77 -10.78 -16.21
C ALA A 9 -8.92 -10.48 -17.19
N ASN A 10 -9.68 -11.51 -17.57
CA ASN A 10 -10.83 -11.35 -18.45
C ASN A 10 -12.05 -10.72 -17.76
N THR A 11 -12.17 -10.83 -16.43
CA THR A 11 -13.25 -10.16 -15.68
C THR A 11 -12.99 -8.67 -15.46
N LEU A 12 -11.76 -8.20 -15.63
CA LEU A 12 -11.43 -6.78 -15.55
C LEU A 12 -11.84 -6.03 -16.83
N ASP A 13 -12.22 -4.78 -16.65
CA ASP A 13 -12.61 -3.85 -17.70
C ASP A 13 -11.94 -2.47 -17.54
N GLY A 14 -12.06 -1.65 -18.58
CA GLY A 14 -11.59 -0.26 -18.58
C GLY A 14 -10.11 -0.07 -18.19
N PRO A 15 -9.78 1.02 -17.46
CA PRO A 15 -8.41 1.33 -17.05
C PRO A 15 -7.75 0.25 -16.18
N ALA A 16 -8.54 -0.46 -15.36
CA ALA A 16 -8.04 -1.52 -14.49
C ALA A 16 -7.48 -2.70 -15.30
N LYS A 17 -8.15 -3.08 -16.39
CA LYS A 17 -7.66 -4.12 -17.30
C LYS A 17 -6.37 -3.71 -18.00
N THR A 18 -6.29 -2.47 -18.47
CA THR A 18 -5.08 -1.94 -19.12
C THR A 18 -3.89 -1.98 -18.18
N ALA A 19 -4.05 -1.46 -16.95
CA ALA A 19 -3.01 -1.50 -15.92
C ALA A 19 -2.60 -2.94 -15.59
N TYR A 20 -3.56 -3.85 -15.47
CA TYR A 20 -3.27 -5.27 -15.23
C TYR A 20 -2.44 -5.90 -16.37
N ILE A 21 -2.81 -5.66 -17.63
CA ILE A 21 -2.08 -6.17 -18.79
C ILE A 21 -0.65 -5.63 -18.83
N ASP A 22 -0.44 -4.36 -18.46
CA ASP A 22 0.91 -3.78 -18.38
C ASP A 22 1.78 -4.49 -17.34
N LYS A 23 1.20 -4.88 -16.20
CA LYS A 23 1.90 -5.73 -15.22
C LYS A 23 2.19 -7.12 -15.75
N VAL A 24 1.25 -7.73 -16.48
CA VAL A 24 1.50 -9.05 -17.09
C VAL A 24 2.63 -8.99 -18.13
N ARG A 25 2.74 -7.89 -18.89
CA ARG A 25 3.86 -7.68 -19.83
C ARG A 25 5.20 -7.66 -19.11
N ARG A 26 5.26 -7.08 -17.89
CA ARG A 26 6.44 -7.12 -17.02
C ARG A 26 6.78 -8.52 -16.51
N CYS A 27 5.83 -9.46 -16.54
CA CYS A 27 6.03 -10.87 -16.19
C CYS A 27 6.32 -11.74 -17.44
N ASN A 28 7.08 -11.22 -18.40
CA ASN A 28 7.35 -11.87 -19.70
C ASN A 28 6.10 -12.29 -20.50
N GLY A 29 4.99 -11.55 -20.33
CA GLY A 29 3.75 -11.76 -21.07
C GLY A 29 2.95 -13.00 -20.65
N ALA A 30 3.32 -13.66 -19.55
CA ALA A 30 2.53 -14.73 -18.96
C ALA A 30 1.88 -14.25 -17.66
N ASP A 31 0.55 -14.24 -17.61
CA ASP A 31 -0.19 -13.86 -16.41
C ASP A 31 0.11 -14.84 -15.27
N PRO A 32 0.61 -14.38 -14.12
CA PRO A 32 0.91 -15.23 -12.95
C PRO A 32 -0.27 -16.09 -12.50
N LEU A 33 -1.51 -15.61 -12.68
CA LEU A 33 -2.72 -16.36 -12.32
C LEU A 33 -3.16 -17.39 -13.38
N ALA A 34 -2.54 -17.37 -14.57
CA ALA A 34 -2.76 -18.35 -15.64
C ALA A 34 -1.73 -19.48 -15.63
N LEU A 35 -0.68 -19.38 -14.82
CA LEU A 35 0.40 -20.36 -14.73
C LEU A 35 -0.08 -21.67 -14.09
N THR A 36 0.45 -22.77 -14.61
CA THR A 36 0.11 -24.12 -14.11
C THR A 36 1.02 -24.54 -12.95
N SER A 37 0.64 -25.60 -12.22
CA SER A 37 1.48 -26.20 -11.17
C SER A 37 2.83 -26.74 -11.64
N LYS A 38 3.04 -26.87 -12.97
CA LYS A 38 4.35 -27.22 -13.55
C LYS A 38 5.24 -26.00 -13.76
N GLU A 39 4.63 -24.83 -13.91
CA GLU A 39 5.31 -23.55 -14.12
C GLU A 39 5.55 -22.79 -12.81
N LEU A 40 4.75 -23.09 -11.78
CA LEU A 40 4.82 -22.54 -10.43
C LEU A 40 5.10 -23.66 -9.44
N ASN A 41 6.27 -23.63 -8.83
CA ASN A 41 6.69 -24.56 -7.78
C ASN A 41 7.27 -23.77 -6.60
N PHE A 42 7.36 -24.38 -5.43
CA PHE A 42 8.17 -23.80 -4.37
C PHE A 42 9.59 -24.37 -4.49
N GLU A 43 10.58 -23.50 -4.52
CA GLU A 43 12.00 -23.86 -4.55
C GLU A 43 12.76 -22.84 -3.71
N LEU A 44 13.38 -23.31 -2.61
CA LEU A 44 14.02 -22.42 -1.63
C LEU A 44 15.13 -21.59 -2.26
N ALA A 45 15.85 -22.14 -3.24
CA ALA A 45 16.90 -21.45 -3.98
C ALA A 45 16.37 -20.25 -4.78
N GLY A 46 15.11 -20.30 -5.23
CA GLY A 46 14.45 -19.24 -5.98
C GLY A 46 13.70 -18.22 -5.10
N VAL A 47 13.70 -18.38 -3.77
CA VAL A 47 13.06 -17.41 -2.86
C VAL A 47 13.89 -16.12 -2.84
N PRO A 48 13.28 -14.96 -3.17
CA PRO A 48 13.97 -13.67 -3.12
C PRO A 48 14.33 -13.32 -1.68
N ARG A 49 15.45 -12.62 -1.48
CA ARG A 49 15.98 -12.26 -0.15
C ARG A 49 15.24 -11.06 0.48
N VAL A 50 13.92 -11.20 0.64
CA VAL A 50 13.07 -10.14 1.21
C VAL A 50 13.46 -9.87 2.67
N GLU A 51 13.86 -8.63 2.95
CA GLU A 51 14.09 -8.11 4.29
C GLU A 51 12.97 -7.18 4.74
N ARG A 52 12.91 -6.90 6.05
CA ARG A 52 11.94 -5.97 6.62
C ARG A 52 12.03 -4.58 5.97
N VAL A 53 13.22 -4.17 5.54
CA VAL A 53 13.44 -2.88 4.89
C VAL A 53 12.76 -2.82 3.53
N ASP A 54 12.79 -3.89 2.74
CA ASP A 54 12.15 -3.95 1.42
C ASP A 54 10.63 -3.90 1.55
N ILE A 55 10.08 -4.60 2.55
CA ILE A 55 8.64 -4.57 2.85
C ILE A 55 8.20 -3.14 3.20
N ASN A 56 8.95 -2.46 4.06
CA ASN A 56 8.67 -1.09 4.44
C ASN A 56 8.88 -0.12 3.28
N ASP A 57 9.90 -0.31 2.45
CA ASP A 57 10.16 0.53 1.30
C ASP A 57 8.99 0.43 0.31
N TYR A 58 8.58 -0.78 -0.05
CA TYR A 58 7.46 -1.00 -0.96
C TYR A 58 6.13 -0.47 -0.41
N LEU A 59 5.74 -0.88 0.81
CA LEU A 59 4.43 -0.55 1.38
C LEU A 59 4.31 0.92 1.81
N VAL A 60 5.41 1.53 2.28
CA VAL A 60 5.37 2.88 2.86
C VAL A 60 5.95 3.93 1.92
N HIS A 61 7.04 3.63 1.22
CA HIS A 61 7.84 4.62 0.48
C HIS A 61 7.71 4.52 -1.06
N GLY A 62 7.22 3.40 -1.59
CA GLY A 62 7.07 3.14 -3.03
C GLY A 62 6.04 4.01 -3.76
N THR A 63 5.27 4.83 -3.04
CA THR A 63 4.30 5.76 -3.64
C THR A 63 4.80 7.20 -3.63
N LYS A 64 4.87 7.81 -4.82
CA LYS A 64 5.17 9.24 -4.99
C LYS A 64 4.04 10.03 -4.30
N PHE A 65 4.40 10.79 -3.27
CA PHE A 65 3.54 11.63 -2.41
C PHE A 65 2.78 10.90 -1.29
N ILE A 66 2.79 11.51 -0.09
CA ILE A 66 2.00 11.09 1.07
C ILE A 66 0.51 11.17 0.72
N THR A 67 -0.04 10.05 0.28
CA THR A 67 -1.46 9.88 0.02
C THR A 67 -2.10 9.09 1.16
N ARG A 68 -3.43 9.22 1.29
CA ARG A 68 -4.23 8.46 2.26
C ARG A 68 -4.04 6.92 2.15
N ALA A 69 -3.58 6.43 1.00
CA ALA A 69 -3.23 5.03 0.77
C ALA A 69 -2.01 4.57 1.59
N GLN A 70 -0.95 5.40 1.71
CA GLN A 70 0.22 5.09 2.55
C GLN A 70 -0.14 4.92 4.03
N LEU A 71 -1.08 5.73 4.54
CA LEU A 71 -1.57 5.60 5.92
C LEU A 71 -2.39 4.31 6.12
N LYS A 72 -3.06 3.82 5.08
CA LYS A 72 -3.68 2.48 5.11
C LYS A 72 -2.63 1.39 5.09
N ALA A 73 -1.58 1.50 4.27
CA ALA A 73 -0.47 0.54 4.24
C ALA A 73 0.23 0.40 5.61
N TYR A 74 0.27 1.47 6.42
CA TYR A 74 0.71 1.38 7.82
C TYR A 74 -0.19 0.47 8.68
N LYS A 75 -1.51 0.49 8.43
CA LYS A 75 -2.47 -0.44 9.06
C LYS A 75 -2.29 -1.87 8.54
N GLU A 76 -1.79 -2.02 7.32
CA GLU A 76 -1.50 -3.34 6.74
C GLU A 76 -0.24 -4.01 7.28
N LEU A 77 0.55 -3.33 8.12
CA LEU A 77 1.51 -4.05 8.98
C LEU A 77 0.82 -5.00 9.98
N GLU A 78 -0.49 -4.85 10.22
CA GLU A 78 -1.31 -5.87 10.91
C GLU A 78 -1.45 -7.16 10.07
N ALA A 79 -1.01 -7.18 8.81
CA ALA A 79 -1.01 -8.38 7.98
C ALA A 79 -0.09 -9.50 8.51
N TYR A 80 0.82 -9.17 9.43
CA TYR A 80 1.53 -10.17 10.22
C TYR A 80 0.57 -11.14 10.93
N ASN A 81 -0.63 -10.68 11.31
CA ASN A 81 -1.64 -11.53 11.93
C ASN A 81 -2.19 -12.60 10.99
N PHE A 82 -2.14 -12.41 9.66
CA PHE A 82 -2.54 -13.45 8.71
C PHE A 82 -1.56 -14.63 8.70
N LEU A 83 -0.28 -14.36 8.94
CA LEU A 83 0.76 -15.38 9.06
C LEU A 83 0.63 -16.14 10.38
N VAL A 84 0.29 -15.43 11.47
CA VAL A 84 -0.01 -16.04 12.79
C VAL A 84 -1.31 -16.87 12.73
N SER A 85 -2.29 -16.47 11.93
CA SER A 85 -3.60 -17.13 11.86
C SER A 85 -3.67 -18.28 10.84
N GLU A 86 -2.55 -18.70 10.26
CA GLU A 86 -2.47 -19.76 9.24
C GLU A 86 -3.28 -19.49 7.96
N TRP A 87 -3.48 -18.21 7.60
CA TRP A 87 -4.30 -17.87 6.43
C TRP A 87 -3.50 -17.84 5.13
N VAL A 88 -2.17 -17.91 5.19
CA VAL A 88 -1.30 -17.89 4.01
C VAL A 88 -0.78 -19.30 3.73
N GLU A 89 -1.14 -19.84 2.57
CA GLU A 89 -0.51 -21.07 2.07
C GLU A 89 0.90 -20.77 1.54
N VAL A 90 1.75 -21.81 1.50
CA VAL A 90 3.12 -21.73 0.95
C VAL A 90 3.07 -21.08 -0.45
N PRO A 91 3.70 -19.89 -0.63
CA PRO A 91 3.70 -19.21 -1.92
C PRO A 91 4.39 -20.06 -2.99
N LYS A 92 3.92 -20.00 -4.23
CA LYS A 92 4.60 -20.65 -5.36
C LYS A 92 5.38 -19.61 -6.14
N LEU A 93 6.50 -20.02 -6.70
CA LEU A 93 7.44 -19.13 -7.35
C LEU A 93 7.80 -19.62 -8.75
N ARG A 94 8.26 -18.67 -9.57
CA ARG A 94 8.84 -18.89 -10.89
C ARG A 94 9.91 -17.84 -11.11
N VAL A 95 11.15 -18.29 -11.28
CA VAL A 95 12.26 -17.43 -11.71
C VAL A 95 12.13 -17.19 -13.21
N LEU A 96 12.19 -15.93 -13.61
CA LEU A 96 12.15 -15.49 -14.99
C LEU A 96 13.58 -15.48 -15.60
N PRO A 97 13.71 -15.56 -16.94
CA PRO A 97 15.01 -15.51 -17.63
C PRO A 97 15.87 -14.28 -17.35
N ASP A 98 15.27 -13.15 -16.96
CA ASP A 98 15.95 -11.91 -16.60
C ASP A 98 16.39 -11.86 -15.12
N GLY A 99 16.14 -12.92 -14.36
CA GLY A 99 16.48 -13.04 -12.95
C GLY A 99 15.43 -12.48 -11.99
N MET A 100 14.32 -11.92 -12.50
CA MET A 100 13.18 -11.54 -11.65
C MET A 100 12.42 -12.78 -11.18
N VAL A 101 11.74 -12.69 -10.04
CA VAL A 101 10.98 -13.78 -9.45
C VAL A 101 9.51 -13.40 -9.37
N VAL A 102 8.67 -14.20 -10.01
CA VAL A 102 7.22 -14.13 -9.83
C VAL A 102 6.86 -14.99 -8.62
N VAL A 103 6.16 -14.40 -7.65
CA VAL A 103 5.62 -15.11 -6.48
C VAL A 103 4.11 -15.03 -6.52
N VAL A 104 3.43 -16.17 -6.37
CA VAL A 104 1.98 -16.28 -6.32
C VAL A 104 1.59 -16.88 -4.97
N GLY A 105 0.92 -16.08 -4.15
CA GLY A 105 0.38 -16.49 -2.87
C GLY A 105 -1.08 -16.94 -2.98
N LYS A 106 -1.54 -17.60 -1.92
CA LYS A 106 -2.95 -17.90 -1.70
C LYS A 106 -3.27 -17.57 -0.25
N VAL A 107 -4.16 -16.61 -0.06
CA VAL A 107 -4.52 -16.08 1.25
C VAL A 107 -6.01 -16.33 1.51
N ASN A 108 -6.29 -17.14 2.51
CA ASN A 108 -7.63 -17.42 2.99
C ASN A 108 -8.21 -16.18 3.68
N GLN A 109 -9.53 -16.00 3.59
CA GLN A 109 -10.23 -14.89 4.22
C GLN A 109 -11.42 -15.42 5.04
N PRO A 110 -11.79 -14.77 6.14
CA PRO A 110 -12.81 -15.24 7.06
C PRO A 110 -14.25 -14.86 6.61
N GLU A 111 -14.40 -14.10 5.52
CA GLU A 111 -15.68 -13.47 5.18
C GLU A 111 -16.53 -14.30 4.20
N GLY A 112 -17.72 -14.70 4.64
CA GLY A 112 -18.79 -15.24 3.81
C GLY A 112 -19.08 -16.73 3.99
N PRO A 113 -20.18 -17.25 3.41
CA PRO A 113 -20.60 -18.64 3.55
C PRO A 113 -19.71 -19.64 2.78
N ASN A 114 -18.85 -19.16 1.88
CA ASN A 114 -17.83 -19.95 1.17
C ASN A 114 -16.71 -18.99 0.67
N PRO A 115 -15.83 -18.52 1.56
CA PRO A 115 -14.81 -17.55 1.20
C PRO A 115 -13.85 -18.15 0.19
N GLN A 116 -13.83 -17.62 -1.04
CA GLN A 116 -12.79 -18.01 -1.99
C GLN A 116 -11.45 -17.40 -1.57
N PRO A 117 -10.36 -18.18 -1.56
CA PRO A 117 -9.03 -17.66 -1.26
C PRO A 117 -8.62 -16.59 -2.27
N LEU A 118 -8.06 -15.50 -1.77
CA LEU A 118 -7.53 -14.42 -2.58
C LEU A 118 -6.14 -14.81 -3.10
N LYS A 119 -5.83 -14.35 -4.31
CA LYS A 119 -4.60 -14.71 -5.02
C LYS A 119 -3.73 -13.48 -5.24
N PRO A 120 -2.98 -13.03 -4.22
CA PRO A 120 -1.93 -12.04 -4.42
C PRO A 120 -0.81 -12.63 -5.27
N TRP A 121 -0.23 -11.82 -6.13
CA TRP A 121 0.99 -12.15 -6.84
C TRP A 121 1.91 -10.93 -6.91
N LEU A 122 3.21 -11.19 -6.93
CA LEU A 122 4.26 -10.19 -6.84
C LEU A 122 5.35 -10.49 -7.87
N LEU A 123 6.03 -9.44 -8.30
CA LEU A 123 7.25 -9.51 -9.07
C LEU A 123 8.36 -8.88 -8.23
N LEU A 124 9.37 -9.67 -7.88
CA LEU A 124 10.49 -9.23 -7.06
C LEU A 124 11.81 -9.43 -7.79
N GLN A 125 12.80 -8.63 -7.43
CA GLN A 125 14.19 -8.92 -7.72
C GLN A 125 14.71 -9.98 -6.74
N ALA A 126 15.80 -10.67 -7.11
CA ALA A 126 16.40 -11.72 -6.27
C ALA A 126 16.92 -11.19 -4.91
N ASP A 127 17.24 -9.90 -4.83
CA ASP A 127 17.68 -9.21 -3.61
C ASP A 127 16.55 -8.84 -2.65
N GLY A 128 15.28 -9.05 -3.03
CA GLY A 128 14.13 -8.73 -2.19
C GLY A 128 13.35 -7.49 -2.62
N ALA A 129 13.88 -6.67 -3.54
CA ALA A 129 13.19 -5.46 -4.00
C ALA A 129 11.88 -5.80 -4.74
N VAL A 130 10.77 -5.19 -4.33
CA VAL A 130 9.44 -5.42 -4.92
C VAL A 130 9.21 -4.45 -6.07
N GLU A 131 9.06 -4.96 -7.28
CA GLU A 131 8.85 -4.14 -8.49
C GLU A 131 7.37 -3.80 -8.70
N LEU A 132 6.49 -4.79 -8.47
CA LEU A 132 5.04 -4.63 -8.58
C LEU A 132 4.33 -5.75 -7.85
N ALA A 133 3.06 -5.51 -7.54
CA ALA A 133 2.18 -6.53 -7.01
C ALA A 133 0.74 -6.35 -7.52
N HIS A 134 -0.06 -7.39 -7.33
CA HIS A 134 -1.48 -7.37 -7.59
C HIS A 134 -2.18 -8.34 -6.65
N CYS A 135 -3.43 -8.05 -6.30
CA CYS A 135 -4.26 -9.01 -5.59
C CYS A 135 -5.66 -9.06 -6.20
N THR A 136 -6.31 -10.22 -6.12
CA THR A 136 -7.70 -10.39 -6.57
C THR A 136 -8.73 -9.78 -5.61
N CYS A 137 -8.30 -9.16 -4.51
CA CYS A 137 -9.21 -8.49 -3.57
C CYS A 137 -9.70 -7.15 -4.11
N MET A 138 -10.77 -6.61 -3.52
CA MET A 138 -11.34 -5.33 -3.92
C MET A 138 -10.36 -4.16 -3.77
N ALA A 139 -9.45 -4.23 -2.79
CA ALA A 139 -8.37 -3.25 -2.60
C ALA A 139 -7.11 -3.53 -3.45
N GLY A 140 -7.07 -4.64 -4.19
CA GLY A 140 -5.89 -5.13 -4.90
C GLY A 140 -5.49 -4.29 -6.12
N LEU A 141 -6.32 -3.31 -6.49
CA LEU A 141 -6.03 -2.30 -7.50
C LEU A 141 -5.01 -1.25 -7.01
N GLU A 142 -4.87 -1.06 -5.70
CA GLU A 142 -3.89 -0.12 -5.11
C GLU A 142 -2.52 -0.77 -4.86
N GLU A 143 -2.35 -2.08 -5.14
CA GLU A 143 -1.08 -2.83 -5.06
C GLU A 143 -0.41 -2.91 -3.68
N CYS A 144 -1.02 -2.31 -2.67
CA CYS A 144 -0.63 -2.34 -1.27
C CYS A 144 -1.83 -2.81 -0.43
N CYS A 145 -2.27 -4.05 -0.67
CA CYS A 145 -3.31 -4.65 0.15
C CYS A 145 -2.71 -5.60 1.20
N SER A 146 -3.43 -5.83 2.29
CA SER A 146 -2.92 -6.59 3.43
C SER A 146 -2.60 -8.05 3.06
N HIS A 147 -3.23 -8.60 2.03
CA HIS A 147 -2.89 -9.91 1.45
C HIS A 147 -1.51 -9.91 0.76
N ILE A 148 -1.12 -8.81 0.10
CA ILE A 148 0.21 -8.65 -0.48
C ILE A 148 1.24 -8.55 0.63
N ALA A 149 0.97 -7.73 1.65
CA ALA A 149 1.83 -7.63 2.83
C ALA A 149 2.00 -8.99 3.54
N ALA A 150 0.94 -9.79 3.66
CA ALA A 150 1.01 -11.12 4.25
C ALA A 150 1.97 -12.06 3.51
N VAL A 151 1.95 -12.06 2.17
CA VAL A 151 2.91 -12.85 1.38
C VAL A 151 4.33 -12.33 1.53
N LEU A 152 4.54 -11.02 1.59
CA LEU A 152 5.86 -10.44 1.83
C LEU A 152 6.42 -10.84 3.20
N PHE A 153 5.60 -10.80 4.25
CA PHE A 153 6.00 -11.28 5.59
C PHE A 153 6.29 -12.77 5.60
N TYR A 154 5.56 -13.57 4.82
CA TYR A 154 5.85 -14.99 4.65
C TYR A 154 7.24 -15.21 4.04
N LEU A 155 7.57 -14.48 2.96
CA LEU A 155 8.89 -14.56 2.31
C LEU A 155 10.02 -14.16 3.27
N GLU A 156 9.84 -13.07 4.02
CA GLU A 156 10.81 -12.65 5.05
C GLU A 156 11.02 -13.74 6.11
N ALA A 157 9.95 -14.42 6.54
CA ALA A 157 10.04 -15.50 7.51
C ALA A 157 10.86 -16.68 6.96
N ILE A 158 10.64 -17.09 5.71
CA ILE A 158 11.45 -18.13 5.05
C ILE A 158 12.94 -17.74 5.03
N VAL A 159 13.23 -16.50 4.66
CA VAL A 159 14.62 -16.00 4.56
C VAL A 159 15.30 -16.02 5.93
N LYS A 160 14.58 -15.64 7.00
CA LYS A 160 15.09 -15.70 8.38
C LYS A 160 15.32 -17.13 8.85
N GLU A 161 14.40 -18.05 8.55
CA GLU A 161 14.57 -19.46 8.90
C GLU A 161 15.76 -20.09 8.18
N ARG A 162 15.94 -19.79 6.89
CA ARG A 162 17.14 -20.18 6.13
C ARG A 162 18.42 -19.63 6.75
N GLY A 163 18.43 -18.37 7.19
CA GLY A 163 19.57 -17.76 7.86
C GLY A 163 19.92 -18.45 9.19
N ASN A 164 18.89 -18.92 9.92
CA ASN A 164 19.06 -19.56 11.23
C ASN A 164 19.41 -21.05 11.15
N ALA A 165 18.89 -21.77 10.16
CA ALA A 165 19.04 -23.21 10.01
C ALA A 165 20.13 -23.64 9.01
N GLY A 166 20.74 -22.71 8.27
CA GLY A 166 21.71 -23.04 7.22
C GLY A 166 21.06 -23.62 5.95
N GLU A 167 21.84 -24.30 5.10
CA GLU A 167 21.36 -24.89 3.82
C GLU A 167 20.41 -26.10 4.00
N GLU A 168 20.06 -26.49 5.22
CA GLU A 168 19.30 -27.71 5.52
C GLU A 168 17.76 -27.53 5.48
N LEU A 169 17.23 -26.37 5.06
CA LEU A 169 15.78 -26.23 4.92
C LEU A 169 15.26 -27.09 3.75
N PRO A 170 14.24 -27.94 3.97
CA PRO A 170 13.66 -28.73 2.90
C PRO A 170 13.01 -27.84 1.83
N ASN A 171 13.12 -28.24 0.56
CA ASN A 171 12.41 -27.62 -0.57
C ASN A 171 10.87 -27.77 -0.50
N THR A 172 10.37 -28.38 0.56
CA THR A 172 8.96 -28.40 0.95
C THR A 172 8.88 -27.89 2.38
N PRO A 173 8.82 -26.56 2.59
CA PRO A 173 8.65 -26.02 3.92
C PRO A 173 7.26 -26.42 4.40
N GLU A 174 7.20 -26.89 5.65
CA GLU A 174 5.95 -26.79 6.38
C GLU A 174 5.53 -25.31 6.40
N PRO A 175 4.23 -25.00 6.33
CA PRO A 175 3.87 -23.61 6.26
C PRO A 175 4.38 -22.88 7.51
N ILE A 176 5.09 -21.76 7.31
CA ILE A 176 5.69 -21.04 8.43
C ILE A 176 4.57 -20.35 9.21
N TYR A 177 4.31 -20.88 10.40
CA TYR A 177 3.39 -20.28 11.34
C TYR A 177 4.19 -19.67 12.47
N LEU A 178 3.98 -18.37 12.69
CA LEU A 178 4.56 -17.69 13.83
C LEU A 178 3.80 -18.13 15.07
N LYS A 179 4.52 -18.70 16.04
CA LYS A 179 3.97 -19.18 17.30
C LYS A 179 3.07 -18.11 17.94
N ASP A 180 1.93 -18.56 18.45
CA ASP A 180 0.86 -17.76 19.05
C ASP A 180 1.38 -16.49 19.73
N VAL A 181 0.99 -15.33 19.17
CA VAL A 181 1.06 -14.08 19.91
C VAL A 181 0.04 -14.21 21.02
N ALA A 182 0.48 -14.18 22.28
CA ALA A 182 -0.42 -14.29 23.42
C ALA A 182 -1.60 -13.33 23.26
N CYS A 183 -2.80 -13.87 23.09
CA CYS A 183 -4.02 -13.07 22.95
C CYS A 183 -4.21 -12.27 24.23
N CYS A 184 -4.14 -10.94 24.14
CA CYS A 184 -4.58 -10.08 25.22
C CYS A 184 -6.12 -9.98 25.15
N PRO A 185 -6.84 -10.08 26.28
CA PRO A 185 -8.27 -9.78 26.33
C PRO A 185 -8.55 -8.43 25.69
N ILE A 186 -9.70 -8.29 25.02
CA ILE A 186 -10.05 -7.02 24.34
C ILE A 186 -10.10 -5.83 25.31
N ALA A 187 -10.37 -6.11 26.59
CA ALA A 187 -10.34 -5.14 27.69
C ALA A 187 -8.92 -4.61 27.97
N ASP A 188 -7.90 -5.41 27.67
CA ASP A 188 -6.49 -5.10 27.87
C ASP A 188 -5.81 -4.61 26.58
N MET A 189 -6.53 -4.60 25.46
CA MET A 189 -6.03 -4.05 24.20
C MET A 189 -6.00 -2.52 24.24
N ASP A 190 -4.79 -1.96 24.13
CA ASP A 190 -4.63 -0.51 24.06
C ASP A 190 -4.84 0.00 22.63
N PHE A 191 -6.07 0.45 22.35
CA PHE A 191 -6.49 1.09 21.09
C PHE A 191 -5.92 2.50 20.88
N SER A 192 -5.06 2.98 21.77
CA SER A 192 -4.45 4.29 21.57
C SER A 192 -3.50 4.29 20.37
N SER A 193 -3.56 5.36 19.58
CA SER A 193 -2.73 5.51 18.39
C SER A 193 -1.24 5.50 18.75
N ALA A 194 -0.37 5.17 17.79
CA ALA A 194 1.08 5.20 17.99
C ALA A 194 1.58 6.55 18.54
N THR A 195 0.92 7.64 18.17
CA THR A 195 1.16 9.00 18.67
C THR A 195 0.73 9.19 20.12
N ALA A 196 -0.38 8.56 20.54
CA ALA A 196 -0.85 8.58 21.92
C ALA A 196 -0.01 7.67 22.84
N LYS A 197 0.44 6.50 22.36
CA LYS A 197 1.35 5.60 23.08
C LYS A 197 2.69 6.28 23.39
N LYS A 198 3.25 7.04 22.45
CA LYS A 198 4.48 7.84 22.64
C LYS A 198 4.36 8.94 23.70
N ARG A 199 3.14 9.31 24.09
CA ARG A 199 2.87 10.38 25.07
C ARG A 199 2.57 9.84 26.47
N ARG A 200 2.45 8.52 26.66
CA ARG A 200 2.19 7.92 27.97
C ARG A 200 3.49 7.80 28.77
N PRO A 201 3.56 8.38 29.98
CA PRO A 201 4.73 8.23 30.84
C PRO A 201 4.76 6.79 31.39
N GLY A 202 5.63 5.93 30.85
CA GLY A 202 5.83 4.56 31.34
C GLY A 202 6.29 3.51 30.31
N GLY A 203 6.30 3.81 29.01
CA GLY A 203 6.88 2.91 27.99
C GLY A 203 8.39 3.04 27.94
N SER A 204 9.12 1.92 27.94
CA SER A 204 10.58 1.86 27.84
C SER A 204 11.10 2.84 26.79
N GLU A 205 11.92 3.79 27.23
CA GLU A 205 12.50 4.83 26.40
C GLU A 205 13.42 4.21 25.34
N VAL A 206 12.90 3.93 24.15
CA VAL A 206 13.74 4.06 22.96
C VAL A 206 13.74 5.55 22.67
N GLN A 207 14.79 6.22 23.15
CA GLN A 207 15.06 7.62 22.86
C GLN A 207 15.29 7.78 21.35
N ALA A 208 14.20 7.89 20.59
CA ALA A 208 14.26 8.50 19.28
C ALA A 208 14.72 9.93 19.52
N ALA A 209 15.87 10.31 18.95
CA ALA A 209 16.36 11.69 18.97
C ALA A 209 15.25 12.61 18.49
N GLY A 210 14.53 13.21 19.45
CA GLY A 210 13.42 14.08 19.17
C GLY A 210 13.97 15.26 18.41
N ARG A 211 13.60 15.39 17.14
CA ARG A 211 13.84 16.64 16.40
C ARG A 211 13.14 17.72 17.20
N GLN A 212 13.91 18.49 17.97
CA GLN A 212 13.42 19.61 18.75
C GLN A 212 12.62 20.49 17.79
N ARG A 213 11.29 20.43 17.87
CA ARG A 213 10.46 21.45 17.26
C ARG A 213 10.90 22.74 17.95
N ARG A 214 11.62 23.59 17.23
CA ARG A 214 11.94 24.94 17.70
C ARG A 214 10.63 25.52 18.19
N SER A 215 10.56 25.93 19.45
CA SER A 215 9.41 26.65 19.97
C SER A 215 9.36 27.96 19.21
N ILE A 216 8.54 28.02 18.17
CA ILE A 216 8.33 29.24 17.41
C ILE A 216 7.39 30.08 18.29
N PRO A 217 7.83 31.24 18.80
CA PRO A 217 6.96 32.11 19.57
C PRO A 217 5.77 32.53 18.70
N LYS A 218 4.60 32.65 19.33
CA LYS A 218 3.41 33.18 18.63
C LYS A 218 3.77 34.57 18.08
N PRO A 219 3.53 34.85 16.79
CA PRO A 219 3.83 36.15 16.20
C PRO A 219 3.16 37.27 16.99
N SER A 220 3.85 38.40 17.12
CA SER A 220 3.26 39.58 17.73
C SER A 220 2.13 40.11 16.86
N GLU A 221 1.22 40.90 17.45
CA GLU A 221 0.12 41.51 16.72
C GLU A 221 0.62 42.43 15.60
N GLU A 222 1.75 43.11 15.81
CA GLU A 222 2.40 43.97 14.82
C GLU A 222 2.97 43.16 13.64
N GLU A 223 3.65 42.06 13.91
CA GLU A 223 4.17 41.15 12.88
C GLU A 223 3.04 40.52 12.06
N TRP A 224 1.95 40.16 12.74
CA TRP A 224 0.76 39.61 12.11
C TRP A 224 0.09 40.62 11.18
N ASN A 225 -0.07 41.86 11.64
CA ASN A 225 -0.62 42.95 10.85
C ASN A 225 0.26 43.29 9.64
N LEU A 226 1.59 43.24 9.78
CA LEU A 226 2.52 43.43 8.67
C LEU A 226 2.43 42.30 7.65
N PHE A 227 2.32 41.04 8.10
CA PHE A 227 2.11 39.89 7.24
C PHE A 227 0.80 40.00 6.44
N LEU A 228 -0.32 40.33 7.09
CA LEU A 228 -1.61 40.50 6.44
C LEU A 228 -1.60 41.65 5.42
N ARG A 229 -0.92 42.77 5.73
CA ARG A 229 -0.74 43.88 4.77
C ARG A 229 0.06 43.45 3.54
N ARG A 230 1.14 42.68 3.72
CA ARG A 230 1.95 42.15 2.61
C ARG A 230 1.18 41.15 1.75
N MET A 231 0.40 40.27 2.37
CA MET A 231 -0.50 39.35 1.65
C MET A 231 -1.55 40.13 0.85
N HIS A 232 -2.19 41.14 1.45
CA HIS A 232 -3.18 41.96 0.75
C HIS A 232 -2.56 42.76 -0.42
N ALA A 233 -1.32 43.25 -0.27
CA ALA A 233 -0.60 43.97 -1.32
C ALA A 233 -0.08 43.06 -2.44
N SER A 234 -0.02 41.73 -2.24
CA SER A 234 0.49 40.77 -3.24
C SER A 234 -0.41 40.59 -4.47
N GLY A 235 -1.63 41.16 -4.47
CA GLY A 235 -2.57 41.11 -5.58
C GLY A 235 -3.27 39.74 -5.78
N THR A 236 -2.69 38.66 -5.28
CA THR A 236 -3.33 37.34 -5.20
C THR A 236 -4.17 37.24 -3.93
N ARG A 237 -5.50 37.09 -4.09
CA ARG A 237 -6.42 36.82 -2.97
C ARG A 237 -6.51 35.31 -2.73
N PRO A 238 -5.90 34.75 -1.68
CA PRO A 238 -6.15 33.36 -1.32
C PRO A 238 -7.60 33.25 -0.85
N ALA A 239 -8.42 32.48 -1.59
CA ALA A 239 -9.77 32.13 -1.18
C ALA A 239 -9.75 30.71 -0.57
N PHE A 240 -10.23 30.58 0.66
CA PHE A 240 -10.54 29.28 1.26
C PHE A 240 -12.05 29.09 1.18
N LEU A 241 -12.51 28.15 0.35
CA LEU A 241 -13.91 27.75 0.30
C LEU A 241 -14.15 26.66 1.35
N ALA A 242 -14.80 27.01 2.44
CA ALA A 242 -15.30 26.05 3.42
C ALA A 242 -16.83 25.96 3.28
N LEU A 243 -17.30 24.86 2.70
CA LEU A 243 -18.73 24.56 2.63
C LEU A 243 -19.15 23.84 3.91
N THR A 244 -19.84 24.56 4.80
CA THR A 244 -20.51 23.96 5.96
C THR A 244 -21.96 23.69 5.58
N GLU A 245 -22.42 22.45 5.74
CA GLU A 245 -23.80 22.05 5.45
C GLU A 245 -24.77 22.92 6.28
N GLY A 246 -25.71 23.59 5.61
CA GLY A 246 -26.63 24.53 6.23
C GLY A 246 -26.17 25.99 6.32
N TYR A 247 -25.02 26.39 5.76
CA TYR A 247 -24.57 27.80 5.73
C TYR A 247 -24.06 28.28 4.35
N SER A 248 -24.04 27.41 3.34
CA SER A 248 -23.51 27.72 2.00
C SER A 248 -24.50 28.42 1.06
N HIS A 249 -25.78 28.50 1.42
CA HIS A 249 -26.85 28.96 0.54
C HIS A 249 -26.85 30.47 0.24
N PHE A 250 -26.09 31.27 0.98
CA PHE A 250 -25.92 32.70 0.71
C PHE A 250 -24.77 33.00 -0.28
N TYR A 251 -23.95 32.01 -0.64
CA TYR A 251 -22.82 32.22 -1.53
C TYR A 251 -23.22 32.04 -3.00
N ALA A 252 -23.39 33.16 -3.71
CA ALA A 252 -23.47 33.18 -5.17
C ALA A 252 -22.07 33.53 -5.73
N PRO A 253 -21.37 32.62 -6.44
CA PRO A 253 -20.08 32.93 -7.04
C PRO A 253 -20.28 33.96 -8.15
N THR A 254 -19.81 35.20 -7.94
CA THR A 254 -19.68 36.19 -9.00
C THR A 254 -18.47 35.86 -9.84
N GLY A 255 -18.67 35.09 -10.92
CA GLY A 255 -17.67 34.96 -11.97
C GLY A 255 -17.46 36.32 -12.64
N HIS A 256 -16.21 36.78 -12.72
CA HIS A 256 -15.87 37.89 -13.59
C HIS A 256 -16.23 37.50 -15.03
N SER A 257 -17.23 38.18 -15.60
CA SER A 257 -17.62 38.04 -16.99
C SER A 257 -16.50 38.58 -17.88
N GLU A 258 -15.68 37.70 -18.43
CA GLU A 258 -14.98 38.01 -19.67
C GLU A 258 -16.02 37.94 -20.80
N GLU A 259 -16.16 39.06 -21.51
CA GLU A 259 -17.07 39.26 -22.62
C GLU A 259 -16.82 38.21 -23.72
N ILE A 260 -17.82 37.36 -23.98
CA ILE A 260 -17.94 36.71 -25.28
C ILE A 260 -18.77 37.66 -26.14
N VAL A 261 -18.08 38.50 -26.91
CA VAL A 261 -18.70 39.31 -27.96
C VAL A 261 -19.23 38.36 -29.04
N SER A 262 -20.54 38.14 -29.06
CA SER A 262 -21.23 37.60 -30.24
C SER A 262 -21.71 38.75 -31.10
N ASP A 263 -20.92 39.04 -32.13
CA ASP A 263 -21.27 39.94 -33.24
C ASP A 263 -22.32 39.28 -34.14
N THR A 264 -23.57 39.76 -34.06
CA THR A 264 -24.49 39.81 -35.21
C THR A 264 -25.45 40.98 -34.99
N GLY A 265 -25.27 42.07 -35.75
CA GLY A 265 -26.31 43.06 -36.05
C GLY A 265 -27.55 42.39 -36.65
N VAL A 266 -28.75 42.96 -36.61
CA VAL A 266 -29.18 44.29 -37.08
C VAL A 266 -30.60 44.58 -36.52
N PRO A 267 -30.99 45.83 -36.23
CA PRO A 267 -32.40 46.25 -36.13
C PRO A 267 -32.78 47.21 -37.29
N PRO A 268 -34.05 47.63 -37.44
CA PRO A 268 -35.32 46.99 -37.10
C PRO A 268 -35.99 46.30 -38.31
#